data_AF-A0A3B8XKQ2-F1
#
_entry.id   AF-A0A3B8XKQ2-F1
#
_cell.length_a   1.000
_cell.length_b   1.000
_cell.length_c   1.000
_cell.angle_alpha   90.00
_cell.angle_beta   90.00
_cell.angle_gamma   90.00
#
_symmetry.space_group_name_H-M   'P 1'
#
loop_
_entity.id
_entity.type
_entity.pdbx_description
1 polymer ?
#
loop_
_entity_poly.entity_id
_entity_poly.type
_entity_poly.pdbx_seq_one_letter_code
_entity_poly.pdbx_strand_id
1 'polypeptide(L)'
;MSVFNLRLESVQRKTGGRIHLTPRVPRSGPVTTLCGQTLAAGSFVAVERDADCTNCLRRSRDPSRISGAFFEQEEGSQLLQLSLEQARARRPAGKGPSAPGKPIVRVLPTPPSIPDRTGELLTAGFKPAGEGLWRSPAGVLVRMRKQGRDWRFAELVFEGSVVATRQDGAIRLRAGDVEMRPSADGYEVRIKRP
;
A
#
# COMPACT_ATOMS: atom_id res chain seq x y z
N MET A 1 -6.11 12.22 25.45
CA MET A 1 -6.03 10.74 25.55
C MET A 1 -4.93 10.27 24.61
N SER A 2 -3.73 9.99 25.14
CA SER A 2 -2.58 9.54 24.35
C SER A 2 -2.60 8.01 24.29
N VAL A 3 -3.06 7.48 23.16
CA VAL A 3 -3.08 6.05 22.89
C VAL A 3 -1.72 5.73 22.25
N PHE A 4 -1.03 4.68 22.72
CA PHE A 4 0.32 4.22 22.34
C PHE A 4 1.48 4.71 23.23
N ASN A 5 1.61 4.09 24.41
CA ASN A 5 2.88 3.99 25.14
C ASN A 5 3.78 2.93 24.46
N LEU A 6 4.30 3.22 23.26
CA LEU A 6 5.29 2.36 22.60
C LEU A 6 6.65 2.57 23.26
N ARG A 7 7.19 1.53 23.92
CA ARG A 7 8.54 1.56 24.49
C ARG A 7 9.55 1.33 23.38
N LEU A 8 10.43 2.29 23.18
CA LEU A 8 11.57 2.19 22.26
C LEU A 8 12.80 1.73 23.06
N GLU A 9 13.59 0.86 22.46
CA GLU A 9 14.81 0.33 23.06
C GLU A 9 16.04 1.00 22.41
N SER A 10 17.03 1.31 23.24
CA SER A 10 18.30 1.90 22.79
C SER A 10 19.28 0.80 22.39
N VAL A 11 19.88 0.94 21.20
CA VAL A 11 20.89 0.02 20.67
C VAL A 11 22.15 0.75 20.26
N GLN A 12 23.29 0.12 20.52
CA GLN A 12 24.60 0.61 20.12
C GLN A 12 25.37 -0.51 19.42
N ARG A 13 26.23 -0.15 18.46
CA ARG A 13 27.17 -1.11 17.88
C ARG A 13 28.20 -1.54 18.93
N LYS A 14 28.61 -2.80 18.91
CA LYS A 14 29.67 -3.33 19.81
C LYS A 14 31.01 -2.62 19.62
N THR A 15 31.26 -2.13 18.41
CA THR A 15 32.43 -1.33 18.06
C THR A 15 32.39 0.09 18.63
N GLY A 16 31.34 0.44 19.39
CA GLY A 16 31.07 1.79 19.86
C GLY A 16 30.37 2.66 18.80
N GLY A 17 30.25 3.95 19.12
CA GLY A 17 29.60 4.94 18.26
C GLY A 17 28.24 5.39 18.80
N ARG A 18 27.37 5.85 17.89
CA ARG A 18 26.07 6.44 18.24
C ARG A 18 25.09 5.41 18.78
N ILE A 19 24.22 5.86 19.70
CA ILE A 19 23.11 5.12 20.28
C ILE A 19 21.84 5.45 19.48
N HIS A 20 21.25 4.41 18.90
CA HIS A 20 20.06 4.50 18.07
C HIS A 20 18.84 3.96 18.81
N LEU A 21 17.65 4.37 18.40
CA LEU A 21 16.40 3.78 18.89
C LEU A 21 15.93 2.72 17.92
N THR A 22 15.43 1.63 18.45
CA THR A 22 14.69 0.62 17.71
C THR A 22 13.37 0.32 18.41
N PRO A 23 12.32 -0.02 17.65
CA PRO A 23 11.09 -0.62 18.17
C PRO A 23 11.29 -1.69 19.25
N ARG A 24 12.21 -2.62 18.99
CA ARG A 24 12.51 -3.78 19.84
C ARG A 24 13.86 -4.35 19.45
N VAL A 25 14.65 -4.80 20.42
CA VAL A 25 15.89 -5.52 20.15
C VAL A 25 15.58 -7.00 19.93
N PRO A 26 15.80 -7.56 18.73
CA PRO A 26 15.54 -8.98 18.47
C PRO A 26 16.57 -9.84 19.22
N ARG A 27 16.12 -11.03 19.68
CA ARG A 27 17.01 -12.02 20.34
C ARG A 27 18.04 -12.62 19.38
N SER A 28 17.70 -12.68 18.09
CA SER A 28 18.55 -13.18 17.00
C SER A 28 18.18 -12.49 15.70
N GLY A 29 19.16 -12.21 14.84
CA GLY A 29 18.93 -11.55 13.55
C GLY A 29 19.35 -10.08 13.52
N PRO A 30 19.28 -9.44 12.34
CA PRO A 30 19.59 -8.03 12.19
C PRO A 30 18.51 -7.16 12.84
N VAL A 31 18.88 -5.96 13.30
CA VAL A 31 17.93 -4.98 13.84
C VAL A 31 17.89 -3.73 12.98
N THR A 32 16.69 -3.28 12.64
CA THR A 32 16.48 -2.00 11.96
C THR A 32 16.17 -0.93 13.00
N THR A 33 16.92 0.16 12.96
CA THR A 33 16.76 1.33 13.83
C THR A 33 15.77 2.34 13.23
N LEU A 34 15.20 3.22 14.05
CA LEU A 34 14.26 4.25 13.59
C LEU A 34 14.85 5.18 12.53
N CYS A 35 16.17 5.38 12.49
CA CYS A 35 16.82 6.18 11.46
C CYS A 35 17.02 5.43 10.13
N GLY A 36 16.57 4.18 10.01
CA GLY A 36 16.69 3.36 8.81
C GLY A 36 18.03 2.64 8.65
N GLN A 37 18.83 2.55 9.72
CA GLN A 37 20.05 1.74 9.69
C GLN A 37 19.76 0.31 10.14
N THR A 38 20.22 -0.65 9.37
CA THR A 38 20.22 -2.07 9.73
C THR A 38 21.56 -2.44 10.36
N LEU A 39 21.53 -2.95 11.58
CA LEU A 39 22.69 -3.49 12.28
C LEU A 39 22.68 -5.01 12.15
N ALA A 40 23.79 -5.60 11.69
CA ALA A 40 23.89 -7.04 11.49
C ALA A 40 23.76 -7.82 12.81
N ALA A 41 23.27 -9.06 12.73
CA ALA A 41 23.16 -9.94 13.90
C ALA A 41 24.50 -10.03 14.66
N GLY A 42 24.46 -9.87 15.99
CA GLY A 42 25.65 -9.93 16.84
C GLY A 42 26.58 -8.71 16.78
N SER A 43 26.32 -7.71 15.92
CA SER A 43 27.12 -6.47 15.81
C SER A 43 26.66 -5.33 16.74
N PHE A 44 25.54 -5.53 17.45
CA PHE A 44 24.93 -4.55 18.33
C PHE A 44 24.64 -5.12 19.72
N VAL A 45 24.38 -4.22 20.68
CA VAL A 45 23.96 -4.50 22.04
C VAL A 45 22.85 -3.53 22.45
N ALA A 46 21.91 -4.01 23.25
CA ALA A 46 20.96 -3.15 23.95
C ALA A 46 21.71 -2.36 25.02
N VAL A 47 21.40 -1.08 25.17
CA VAL A 47 21.99 -0.20 26.18
C VAL A 47 20.89 0.52 26.94
N GLU A 48 21.09 0.80 28.22
CA GLU A 48 20.12 1.58 29.03
C GLU A 48 20.31 3.10 28.89
N ARG A 49 21.32 3.53 28.14
CA ARG A 49 21.61 4.95 27.89
C ARG A 49 20.64 5.54 26.88
N ASP A 50 20.37 6.84 27.04
CA ASP A 50 19.55 7.59 26.10
C ASP A 50 20.17 7.61 24.69
N ALA A 51 19.31 7.60 23.69
CA ALA A 51 19.74 7.66 22.30
C ALA A 51 20.32 9.03 21.94
N ASP A 52 21.48 9.02 21.29
CA ASP A 52 22.18 10.24 20.82
C ASP A 52 21.89 10.55 19.34
N CYS A 53 21.25 9.62 18.62
CA CYS A 53 20.96 9.79 17.21
C CYS A 53 19.81 10.79 17.01
N THR A 54 20.15 11.98 16.51
CA THR A 54 19.19 13.07 16.22
C THR A 54 18.02 12.64 15.33
N ASN A 55 18.26 11.78 14.34
CA ASN A 55 17.20 11.23 13.50
C ASN A 55 16.27 10.27 14.26
N CYS A 56 16.80 9.48 15.18
CA CYS A 56 15.98 8.60 16.03
C CYS A 56 15.13 9.42 17.00
N LEU A 57 15.70 10.44 17.65
CA LEU A 57 14.99 11.34 18.57
C LEU A 57 13.88 12.15 17.89
N ARG A 58 14.11 12.59 16.64
CA ARG A 58 13.06 13.28 15.86
C ARG A 58 11.93 12.32 15.50
N ARG A 59 12.27 11.09 15.07
CA ARG A 59 11.28 10.09 14.63
C ARG A 59 10.53 9.45 15.80
N SER A 60 11.10 9.40 17.00
CA SER A 60 10.42 8.90 18.19
C SER A 60 9.27 9.80 18.68
N ARG A 61 9.21 11.05 18.21
CA ARG A 61 8.11 11.98 18.50
C ARG A 61 6.95 11.88 17.49
N ASP A 62 7.08 11.07 16.44
CA ASP A 62 6.09 10.91 15.37
C ASP A 62 5.51 9.49 15.37
N PRO A 63 4.27 9.28 15.86
CA PRO A 63 3.64 7.96 15.96
C PRO A 63 3.51 7.23 14.62
N SER A 64 3.36 7.97 13.51
CA SER A 64 3.21 7.38 12.17
C SER A 64 4.51 6.73 11.69
N ARG A 65 5.65 7.32 12.07
CA ARG A 65 6.99 6.83 11.70
C ARG A 65 7.45 5.68 12.58
N ILE A 66 7.08 5.69 13.85
CA ILE A 66 7.31 4.55 14.76
C ILE A 66 6.58 3.32 14.21
N SER A 67 5.30 3.46 13.87
CA SER A 67 4.50 2.37 13.30
C SER A 67 5.16 1.78 12.05
N GLY A 68 5.63 2.62 11.12
CA GLY A 68 6.34 2.15 9.91
C GLY A 68 7.61 1.35 10.19
N ALA A 69 8.41 1.77 11.16
CA ALA A 69 9.65 1.06 11.53
C ALA A 69 9.40 -0.29 12.23
N PHE A 70 8.25 -0.45 12.92
CA PHE A 70 7.80 -1.76 13.44
C PHE A 70 7.40 -2.70 12.29
N PHE A 71 6.78 -2.19 11.21
CA PHE A 71 6.35 -2.99 10.05
C PHE A 71 7.50 -3.44 9.14
N GLU A 72 8.64 -2.74 9.15
CA GLU A 72 9.85 -3.14 8.41
C GLU A 72 10.64 -4.27 9.09
N GLN A 73 10.27 -4.67 10.31
CA GLN A 73 10.82 -5.86 10.98
C GLN A 73 9.96 -7.09 10.66
N GLU A 74 10.57 -8.28 10.56
CA GLU A 74 9.88 -9.56 10.22
C GLU A 74 8.68 -9.89 11.11
N GLU A 75 8.60 -9.33 12.32
CA GLU A 75 7.49 -9.53 13.25
C GLU A 75 6.29 -8.59 12.95
N GLY A 76 6.53 -7.43 12.32
CA GLY A 76 5.48 -6.48 11.94
C GLY A 76 4.65 -6.96 10.75
N SER A 77 5.27 -7.68 9.81
CA SER A 77 4.54 -8.37 8.73
C SER A 77 3.66 -9.49 9.28
N GLN A 78 4.11 -10.22 10.31
CA GLN A 78 3.31 -11.24 10.99
C GLN A 78 2.11 -10.65 11.72
N LEU A 79 2.26 -9.50 12.41
CA LEU A 79 1.14 -8.81 13.04
C LEU A 79 0.13 -8.27 12.02
N LEU A 80 0.60 -7.77 10.87
CA LEU A 80 -0.28 -7.39 9.76
C LEU A 80 -1.04 -8.60 9.22
N GLN A 81 -0.36 -9.73 9.05
CA GLN A 81 -0.95 -10.98 8.58
C GLN A 81 -2.04 -11.49 9.54
N LEU A 82 -1.75 -11.54 10.85
CA LEU A 82 -2.74 -11.92 11.88
C LEU A 82 -3.93 -10.94 11.93
N SER A 83 -3.69 -9.64 11.74
CA SER A 83 -4.75 -8.63 11.69
C SER A 83 -5.62 -8.77 10.44
N LEU A 84 -5.03 -9.10 9.28
CA LEU A 84 -5.76 -9.41 8.04
C LEU A 84 -6.56 -10.71 8.17
N GLU A 85 -6.04 -11.72 8.85
CA GLU A 85 -6.75 -12.97 9.15
C GLU A 85 -7.95 -12.73 10.07
N GLN A 86 -7.80 -11.91 11.11
CA GLN A 86 -8.90 -11.50 11.98
C GLN A 86 -9.94 -10.62 11.25
N ALA A 87 -9.51 -9.73 10.36
CA ALA A 87 -10.41 -8.91 9.55
C ALA A 87 -11.18 -9.74 8.51
N ARG A 88 -10.55 -10.80 7.97
CA ARG A 88 -11.23 -11.79 7.12
C ARG A 88 -12.25 -12.61 7.92
N ALA A 89 -11.89 -13.03 9.14
CA ALA A 89 -12.79 -13.77 10.03
C ALA A 89 -13.98 -12.92 10.53
N ARG A 90 -13.83 -11.59 10.60
CA ARG A 90 -14.87 -10.67 11.06
C ARG A 90 -15.82 -10.16 9.97
N ARG A 91 -15.69 -10.56 8.70
CA ARG A 91 -16.63 -10.12 7.65
C ARG A 91 -18.03 -10.71 7.92
N PRO A 92 -19.05 -9.89 8.24
CA PRO A 92 -20.44 -10.31 8.15
C PRO A 92 -20.86 -10.20 6.68
N ALA A 93 -21.57 -11.22 6.18
CA ALA A 93 -22.28 -11.10 4.91
C ALA A 93 -23.47 -10.13 5.09
N GLY A 94 -23.48 -9.00 4.36
CA GLY A 94 -24.73 -8.25 4.11
C GLY A 94 -24.73 -6.74 4.42
N LYS A 95 -24.80 -5.98 3.32
CA LYS A 95 -25.48 -4.69 3.05
C LYS A 95 -26.04 -3.82 4.21
N GLY A 96 -25.73 -2.52 4.11
CA GLY A 96 -26.62 -1.42 4.49
C GLY A 96 -26.08 -0.06 3.96
N PRO A 97 -26.91 0.81 3.34
CA PRO A 97 -26.47 2.11 2.86
C PRO A 97 -26.32 3.11 4.03
N SER A 98 -25.21 3.85 4.04
CA SER A 98 -24.98 4.95 4.99
C SER A 98 -25.92 6.11 4.69
N ALA A 99 -26.65 6.58 5.69
CA ALA A 99 -27.53 7.76 5.65
C ALA A 99 -26.76 9.06 5.32
N PRO A 100 -27.43 10.10 4.78
CA PRO A 100 -26.78 11.34 4.35
C PRO A 100 -26.54 12.27 5.54
N GLY A 101 -25.27 12.52 5.87
CA GLY A 101 -24.85 13.56 6.79
C GLY A 101 -24.81 14.94 6.11
N LYS A 102 -25.26 15.97 6.83
CA LYS A 102 -25.37 17.39 6.41
C LYS A 102 -24.06 17.95 5.85
N PRO A 103 -24.09 18.91 4.90
CA PRO A 103 -22.89 19.40 4.23
C PRO A 103 -22.11 20.35 5.13
N ILE A 104 -20.89 19.96 5.49
CA ILE A 104 -19.85 20.90 5.90
C ILE A 104 -19.13 21.31 4.61
N VAL A 105 -19.26 22.57 4.21
CA VAL A 105 -18.52 23.14 3.08
C VAL A 105 -17.05 23.24 3.48
N ARG A 106 -16.30 22.15 3.31
CA ARG A 106 -14.84 22.18 3.21
C ARG A 106 -14.51 22.55 1.78
N VAL A 107 -13.90 23.72 1.58
CA VAL A 107 -13.19 24.04 0.34
C VAL A 107 -12.01 23.07 0.25
N LEU A 108 -12.23 21.95 -0.42
CA LEU A 108 -11.21 20.95 -0.69
C LEU A 108 -10.33 21.52 -1.82
N PRO A 109 -8.99 21.53 -1.69
CA PRO A 109 -8.13 21.83 -2.82
C PRO A 109 -8.49 20.90 -3.98
N THR A 110 -8.57 21.46 -5.18
CA THR A 110 -8.93 20.75 -6.41
C THR A 110 -8.04 19.52 -6.52
N PRO A 111 -8.59 18.29 -6.49
CA PRO A 111 -7.77 17.10 -6.63
C PRO A 111 -7.02 17.17 -7.97
N PRO A 112 -5.77 16.69 -8.03
CA PRO A 112 -5.03 16.64 -9.28
C PRO A 112 -5.90 15.95 -10.33
N SER A 113 -6.13 16.63 -11.45
CA SER A 113 -6.97 16.14 -12.54
C SER A 113 -6.37 14.82 -13.03
N ILE A 114 -6.99 13.72 -12.64
CA ILE A 114 -6.68 12.40 -13.14
C ILE A 114 -6.88 12.45 -14.66
N PRO A 115 -5.87 12.15 -15.48
CA PRO A 115 -6.02 12.23 -16.92
C PRO A 115 -7.10 11.24 -17.37
N ASP A 116 -8.03 11.66 -18.23
CA ASP A 116 -9.17 10.87 -18.69
C ASP A 116 -8.75 9.54 -19.36
N ARG A 117 -7.51 9.50 -19.88
CA ARG A 117 -6.89 8.32 -20.48
C ARG A 117 -5.44 8.21 -20.02
N THR A 118 -5.06 7.00 -19.62
CA THR A 118 -3.67 6.62 -19.34
C THR A 118 -3.29 5.52 -20.33
N GLY A 119 -2.70 5.90 -21.46
CA GLY A 119 -2.39 4.95 -22.55
C GLY A 119 -3.61 4.19 -23.04
N GLU A 120 -3.62 2.89 -22.82
CA GLU A 120 -4.71 1.97 -23.19
C GLU A 120 -5.91 1.95 -22.22
N LEU A 121 -5.79 2.60 -21.05
CA LEU A 121 -6.83 2.64 -20.02
C LEU A 121 -7.64 3.94 -20.08
N LEU A 122 -8.97 3.84 -20.16
CA LEU A 122 -9.89 4.92 -19.84
C LEU A 122 -10.09 4.97 -18.32
N THR A 123 -9.60 6.04 -17.68
CA THR A 123 -9.54 6.15 -16.21
C THR A 123 -10.89 6.52 -15.58
N ALA A 124 -11.86 6.91 -16.40
CA ALA A 124 -13.21 7.26 -15.96
C ALA A 124 -13.84 6.12 -15.14
N GLY A 125 -14.10 6.41 -13.86
CA GLY A 125 -14.70 5.47 -12.91
C GLY A 125 -13.69 4.56 -12.17
N PHE A 126 -12.42 4.55 -12.58
CA PHE A 126 -11.37 3.88 -11.83
C PHE A 126 -10.85 4.75 -10.69
N LYS A 127 -10.46 4.12 -9.58
CA LYS A 127 -9.73 4.76 -8.48
C LYS A 127 -8.24 4.43 -8.60
N PRO A 128 -7.33 5.41 -8.48
CA PRO A 128 -5.90 5.13 -8.44
C PRO A 128 -5.58 4.33 -7.17
N ALA A 129 -4.77 3.28 -7.32
CA ALA A 129 -4.36 2.38 -6.24
C ALA A 129 -2.83 2.30 -6.07
N GLY A 130 -2.07 3.04 -6.90
CA GLY A 130 -0.62 3.09 -6.90
C GLY A 130 -0.10 3.62 -8.25
N GLU A 131 1.21 3.73 -8.42
CA GLU A 131 1.79 4.10 -9.72
C GLU A 131 1.44 3.05 -10.77
N GLY A 132 0.76 3.47 -11.83
CA GLY A 132 0.29 2.57 -12.90
C GLY A 132 -0.79 1.58 -12.46
N LEU A 133 -1.35 1.66 -11.25
CA LEU A 133 -2.34 0.71 -10.76
C LEU A 133 -3.70 1.37 -10.53
N TRP A 134 -4.74 0.76 -11.09
CA TRP A 134 -6.10 1.28 -11.11
C TRP A 134 -7.08 0.23 -10.63
N ARG A 135 -8.09 0.67 -9.87
CA ARG A 135 -9.10 -0.21 -9.29
C ARG A 135 -10.50 0.17 -9.73
N SER A 136 -11.26 -0.79 -10.25
CA SER A 136 -12.67 -0.60 -10.59
C SER A 136 -13.59 -0.70 -9.36
N PRO A 137 -14.83 -0.20 -9.43
CA PRO A 137 -15.85 -0.39 -8.40
C PRO A 137 -16.11 -1.85 -8.02
N ALA A 138 -16.12 -2.79 -8.98
CA ALA A 138 -16.28 -4.22 -8.71
C ALA A 138 -15.01 -4.91 -8.18
N GLY A 139 -13.92 -4.16 -7.98
CA GLY A 139 -12.68 -4.67 -7.39
C GLY A 139 -11.68 -5.23 -8.39
N VAL A 140 -11.86 -4.98 -9.69
CA VAL A 140 -10.88 -5.35 -10.72
C VAL A 140 -9.66 -4.44 -10.58
N LEU A 141 -8.47 -5.02 -10.59
CA LEU A 141 -7.21 -4.29 -10.63
C LEU A 141 -6.65 -4.31 -12.05
N VAL A 142 -6.30 -3.13 -12.55
CA VAL A 142 -5.67 -2.93 -13.86
C VAL A 142 -4.28 -2.35 -13.63
N ARG A 143 -3.26 -3.09 -14.05
CA ARG A 143 -1.86 -2.67 -14.00
C ARG A 143 -1.42 -2.19 -15.38
N MET A 144 -0.91 -0.96 -15.40
CA MET A 144 -0.29 -0.31 -16.53
C MET A 144 1.22 -0.31 -16.31
N ARG A 145 1.99 -0.66 -17.35
CA ARG A 145 3.44 -0.54 -17.35
C ARG A 145 3.87 0.67 -18.15
N LYS A 146 4.90 1.36 -17.69
CA LYS A 146 5.50 2.48 -18.43
C LYS A 146 6.45 1.92 -19.49
N GLN A 147 6.21 2.26 -20.76
CA GLN A 147 7.08 1.93 -21.89
C GLN A 147 7.55 3.24 -22.52
N GLY A 148 8.74 3.70 -22.13
CA GLY A 148 9.26 5.01 -22.52
C GLY A 148 8.43 6.15 -21.91
N ARG A 149 7.79 6.96 -22.77
CA ARG A 149 6.88 8.05 -22.35
C ARG A 149 5.42 7.61 -22.24
N ASP A 150 5.07 6.43 -22.75
CA ASP A 150 3.69 5.95 -22.82
C ASP A 150 3.39 4.88 -21.77
N TRP A 151 2.10 4.68 -21.50
CA TRP A 151 1.60 3.61 -20.63
C TRP A 151 0.94 2.52 -21.47
N ARG A 152 1.22 1.26 -21.17
CA ARG A 152 0.65 0.10 -21.85
C ARG A 152 -0.04 -0.82 -20.85
N PHE A 153 -1.14 -1.44 -21.26
CA PHE A 153 -1.77 -2.47 -20.44
C PHE A 153 -0.76 -3.60 -20.20
N ALA A 154 -0.61 -3.98 -18.93
CA ALA A 154 0.27 -5.09 -18.55
C ALA A 154 -0.55 -6.28 -18.05
N GLU A 155 -1.53 -6.03 -17.19
CA GLU A 155 -2.24 -7.09 -16.49
C GLU A 155 -3.58 -6.62 -15.94
N LEU A 156 -4.51 -7.56 -15.86
CA LEU A 156 -5.78 -7.41 -15.16
C LEU A 156 -5.89 -8.54 -14.12
N VAL A 157 -6.12 -8.17 -12.86
CA VAL A 157 -6.34 -9.11 -11.77
C VAL A 157 -7.77 -8.96 -11.27
N PHE A 158 -8.51 -10.07 -11.29
CA PHE A 158 -9.89 -10.13 -10.83
C PHE A 158 -10.16 -11.49 -10.20
N GLU A 159 -10.76 -11.47 -9.01
CA GLU A 159 -11.21 -12.68 -8.32
C GLU A 159 -12.68 -12.93 -8.71
N GLY A 160 -12.89 -13.77 -9.72
CA GLY A 160 -14.21 -14.13 -10.21
C GLY A 160 -14.18 -14.69 -11.63
N SER A 161 -15.37 -14.90 -12.20
CA SER A 161 -15.49 -15.40 -13.57
C SER A 161 -15.11 -14.33 -14.59
N VAL A 162 -14.26 -14.72 -15.54
CA VAL A 162 -13.90 -13.92 -16.71
C VAL A 162 -14.65 -14.47 -17.92
N VAL A 163 -15.33 -13.61 -18.66
CA VAL A 163 -15.97 -13.97 -19.93
C VAL A 163 -15.05 -13.56 -21.07
N ALA A 164 -14.55 -14.54 -21.81
CA ALA A 164 -13.79 -14.33 -23.03
C ALA A 164 -14.71 -14.55 -24.24
N THR A 165 -14.82 -13.55 -25.11
CA THR A 165 -15.62 -13.62 -26.34
C THR A 165 -14.71 -13.39 -27.53
N ARG A 166 -14.65 -14.37 -28.44
CA ARG A 166 -13.94 -14.20 -29.71
C ARG A 166 -14.73 -13.26 -30.61
N GLN A 167 -14.07 -12.24 -31.14
CA GLN A 167 -14.66 -11.26 -32.05
C GLN A 167 -13.61 -10.88 -33.11
N ASP A 168 -13.93 -11.08 -34.39
CA ASP A 168 -13.15 -10.62 -35.55
C ASP A 168 -11.64 -10.92 -35.47
N GLY A 169 -11.29 -12.17 -35.10
CA GLY A 169 -9.89 -12.61 -34.98
C GLY A 169 -9.18 -12.17 -33.70
N ALA A 170 -9.88 -11.45 -32.80
CA ALA A 170 -9.36 -11.01 -31.52
C ALA A 170 -10.23 -11.51 -30.35
N ILE A 171 -9.75 -11.28 -29.12
CA ILE A 171 -10.43 -11.69 -27.90
C ILE A 171 -10.87 -10.43 -27.14
N ARG A 172 -12.19 -10.31 -26.91
CA ARG A 172 -12.77 -9.38 -25.95
C ARG A 172 -12.85 -10.07 -24.60
N LEU A 173 -12.35 -9.41 -23.56
CA LEU A 173 -12.38 -9.93 -22.19
C LEU A 173 -13.31 -9.08 -21.32
N ARG A 174 -14.10 -9.72 -20.48
CA ARG A 174 -14.89 -9.07 -19.44
C ARG A 174 -14.58 -9.70 -18.08
N ALA A 175 -14.13 -8.88 -17.15
CA ALA A 175 -13.86 -9.26 -15.77
C ALA A 175 -14.64 -8.31 -14.87
N GLY A 176 -15.67 -8.82 -14.18
CA GLY A 176 -16.57 -7.97 -13.39
C GLY A 176 -17.22 -6.84 -14.20
N ASP A 177 -16.90 -5.60 -13.82
CA ASP A 177 -17.33 -4.36 -14.46
C ASP A 177 -16.31 -3.81 -15.47
N VAL A 178 -15.16 -4.46 -15.65
CA VAL A 178 -14.13 -4.04 -16.61
C VAL A 178 -14.24 -4.85 -17.89
N GLU A 179 -14.07 -4.14 -18.98
CA GLU A 179 -14.07 -4.67 -20.33
C GLU A 179 -12.78 -4.27 -21.04
N MET A 180 -12.16 -5.26 -21.68
CA MET A 180 -11.02 -5.07 -22.57
C MET A 180 -11.46 -5.38 -24.00
N ARG A 181 -11.27 -4.41 -24.90
CA ARG A 181 -11.56 -4.56 -26.33
C ARG A 181 -10.29 -4.44 -27.14
N PRO A 182 -10.14 -5.23 -28.21
CA PRO A 182 -9.08 -5.00 -29.17
C PRO A 182 -9.26 -3.62 -29.82
N SER A 183 -8.16 -2.90 -30.00
CA SER A 183 -8.08 -1.61 -30.70
C SER A 183 -6.95 -1.67 -31.74
N ALA A 184 -6.85 -0.65 -32.61
CA ALA A 184 -5.84 -0.61 -33.67
C ALA A 184 -4.39 -0.77 -33.15
N ASP A 185 -4.11 -0.25 -31.94
CA ASP A 185 -2.77 -0.20 -31.37
C ASP A 185 -2.57 -1.11 -30.15
N GLY A 186 -3.51 -2.03 -29.88
CA GLY A 186 -3.44 -2.95 -28.74
C GLY A 186 -4.82 -3.23 -28.15
N TYR A 187 -5.04 -2.80 -26.91
CA TYR A 187 -6.31 -2.97 -26.21
C TYR A 187 -6.82 -1.62 -25.68
N GLU A 188 -8.14 -1.46 -25.62
CA GLU A 188 -8.78 -0.43 -24.81
C GLU A 188 -9.38 -1.08 -23.57
N VAL A 189 -9.01 -0.58 -22.40
CA VAL A 189 -9.50 -1.04 -21.09
C VAL A 189 -10.41 0.02 -20.50
N ARG A 190 -11.61 -0.37 -20.09
CA ARG A 190 -12.61 0.57 -19.55
C ARG A 190 -13.59 -0.10 -18.61
N ILE A 191 -14.25 0.70 -17.77
CA ILE A 191 -15.42 0.23 -17.02
C ILE A 191 -16.63 0.21 -17.95
N LYS A 192 -17.26 -0.96 -18.05
CA LYS A 192 -18.57 -1.11 -18.66
C LYS A 192 -19.61 -0.60 -17.67
N ARG A 193 -20.23 0.54 -17.97
CA ARG A 193 -21.39 1.00 -17.21
C ARG A 193 -22.49 -0.09 -17.28
N PRO A 194 -23.14 -0.42 -16.15
CA PRO A 194 -24.22 -1.41 -16.12
C PRO A 194 -25.37 -1.01 -17.05
#